data_AF-A0A9Q2LAU6-F1
#
_entry.id   AF-A0A9Q2LAU6-F1
#
_cell.length_a   1.000
_cell.length_b   1.000
_cell.length_c   1.000
_cell.angle_alpha   90.00
_cell.angle_beta   90.00
_cell.angle_gamma   90.00
#
_symmetry.space_group_name_H-M   'P 1'
#
loop_
_entity.id
_entity.type
_entity.pdbx_description
1 polymer ?
#
loop_
_entity_poly.entity_id
_entity_poly.type
_entity_poly.pdbx_seq_one_letter_code
_entity_poly.pdbx_strand_id
1 'polypeptide(L)'
;MKSGIRTTLIILSLILIVGEFIYGIPFLGGSIIFSFGWQPLLINALLYFVIVIILVVDKQNSIKPMLVIPLLGVFGSFLAFVPFVGMIVHWILFFLMLFFVLIIFSTPLYVPNKHAKVVYTQHKQENKKF
;
A
#
# COMPACT_ATOMS: atom_id res chain seq x y z
N MET A 1 -0.38 -12.78 3.45
CA MET A 1 -1.53 -12.03 2.89
C MET A 1 -2.46 -12.94 2.14
N LYS A 2 -3.77 -12.66 2.16
CA LYS A 2 -4.68 -13.28 1.18
C LYS A 2 -4.25 -12.84 -0.23
N SER A 3 -4.30 -13.74 -1.21
CA SER A 3 -3.84 -13.46 -2.58
C SER A 3 -4.52 -12.24 -3.19
N GLY A 4 -5.84 -12.10 -3.02
CA GLY A 4 -6.61 -10.96 -3.53
C GLY A 4 -6.12 -9.61 -2.98
N ILE A 5 -5.89 -9.51 -1.67
CA ILE A 5 -5.40 -8.28 -1.02
C ILE A 5 -4.02 -7.90 -1.58
N ARG A 6 -3.14 -8.90 -1.77
CA ARG A 6 -1.81 -8.67 -2.34
C ARG A 6 -1.91 -8.09 -3.74
N THR A 7 -2.73 -8.69 -4.60
CA THR A 7 -2.92 -8.22 -5.97
C THR A 7 -3.49 -6.80 -6.00
N THR A 8 -4.49 -6.51 -5.17
CA THR A 8 -5.06 -5.15 -5.05
C THR A 8 -4.01 -4.12 -4.64
N LEU A 9 -3.19 -4.42 -3.62
CA LEU A 9 -2.13 -3.53 -3.18
C LEU A 9 -1.08 -3.28 -4.26
N ILE A 10 -0.69 -4.31 -5.01
CA ILE A 10 0.25 -4.16 -6.13
C ILE A 10 -0.33 -3.23 -7.20
N ILE A 11 -1.59 -3.45 -7.60
CA ILE A 11 -2.24 -2.62 -8.63
C ILE A 11 -2.33 -1.16 -8.18
N LEU A 12 -2.81 -0.90 -6.96
CA LEU A 12 -2.90 0.46 -6.41
C LEU A 12 -1.53 1.12 -6.34
N SER A 13 -0.51 0.37 -5.94
CA SER A 13 0.85 0.89 -5.84
C SER A 13 1.44 1.22 -7.21
N LEU A 14 1.18 0.42 -8.25
CA LEU A 14 1.63 0.71 -9.62
C LEU A 14 1.00 1.99 -10.16
N ILE A 15 -0.31 2.19 -9.91
CA ILE A 15 -1.00 3.43 -10.28
C ILE A 15 -0.33 4.63 -9.59
N LEU A 16 -0.07 4.53 -8.29
CA LEU A 16 0.60 5.58 -7.54
C LEU A 16 2.03 5.83 -8.04
N ILE A 17 2.84 4.80 -8.29
CA ILE A 17 4.21 4.95 -8.83
C ILE A 17 4.20 5.77 -10.12
N VAL A 18 3.28 5.45 -11.05
CA VAL A 18 3.15 6.19 -12.30
C VAL A 18 2.73 7.65 -12.03
N GLY A 19 1.79 7.87 -11.12
CA GLY A 19 1.35 9.21 -10.72
C GLY A 19 2.48 10.03 -10.11
N GLU A 20 3.17 9.51 -9.09
CA GLU A 20 4.31 10.15 -8.43
C GLU A 20 5.42 10.51 -9.42
N PHE A 21 5.70 9.62 -10.39
CA PHE A 21 6.69 9.88 -11.43
C PHE A 21 6.29 11.07 -12.31
N ILE A 22 5.06 11.09 -12.80
CA ILE A 22 4.55 12.17 -13.67
C ILE A 22 4.50 13.50 -12.91
N TYR A 23 4.03 13.49 -11.66
CA TYR A 23 3.93 14.69 -10.83
C TYR A 23 5.29 15.19 -10.32
N GLY A 24 6.30 14.32 -10.23
CA GLY A 24 7.67 14.69 -9.91
C GLY A 24 8.42 15.40 -11.04
N ILE A 25 8.03 15.22 -12.30
CA ILE A 25 8.70 15.87 -13.44
C ILE A 25 8.44 17.39 -13.40
N PRO A 26 9.50 18.22 -13.37
CA PRO A 26 9.35 19.67 -13.36
C PRO A 26 8.57 20.19 -14.56
N PHE A 27 7.77 21.23 -14.34
CA PHE A 27 6.83 21.83 -15.32
C PHE A 27 5.68 20.91 -15.75
N LEU A 28 5.92 19.63 -16.03
CA LEU A 28 4.87 18.68 -16.40
C LEU A 28 3.93 18.42 -15.22
N GLY A 29 4.47 18.02 -14.07
CA GLY A 29 3.66 17.76 -12.88
C GLY A 29 2.95 19.02 -12.38
N GLY A 30 3.68 20.13 -12.31
CA GLY A 30 3.11 21.42 -11.90
C GLY A 30 1.99 21.91 -12.81
N SER A 31 2.15 21.81 -14.13
CA SER A 31 1.11 22.22 -15.09
C SER A 31 -0.15 21.37 -14.98
N ILE A 32 -0.01 20.04 -14.78
CA ILE A 32 -1.15 19.15 -14.57
C ILE A 32 -1.87 19.54 -13.27
N ILE A 33 -1.15 19.67 -12.16
CA ILE A 33 -1.76 19.99 -10.85
C ILE A 33 -2.51 21.33 -10.92
N PHE A 34 -1.93 22.36 -11.53
CA PHE A 34 -2.57 23.66 -11.68
C PHE A 34 -3.78 23.62 -12.62
N SER A 35 -3.67 22.93 -13.75
CA SER A 35 -4.75 22.87 -14.76
C SER A 35 -6.00 22.17 -14.23
N PHE A 36 -5.84 21.21 -13.32
CA PHE A 36 -6.93 20.49 -12.68
C PHE A 36 -7.25 21.01 -11.27
N GLY A 37 -6.74 22.19 -10.88
CA GLY A 37 -7.09 22.83 -9.61
C GLY A 37 -6.79 21.98 -8.38
N TRP A 38 -5.59 21.38 -8.31
CA TRP A 38 -5.13 20.52 -7.19
C TRP A 38 -5.92 19.21 -6.98
N GLN A 39 -6.94 18.92 -7.81
CA GLN A 39 -7.69 17.66 -7.76
C GLN A 39 -6.79 16.40 -7.86
N PRO A 40 -5.74 16.36 -8.71
CA PRO A 40 -4.86 15.19 -8.79
C PRO A 40 -4.20 14.82 -7.46
N LEU A 41 -3.84 15.82 -6.64
CA LEU A 41 -3.26 15.59 -5.31
C LEU A 41 -4.27 14.94 -4.36
N LEU A 42 -5.53 15.37 -4.42
CA LEU A 42 -6.59 14.81 -3.59
C LEU A 42 -6.89 13.35 -3.96
N ILE A 43 -6.83 13.02 -5.27
CA ILE A 43 -6.96 11.64 -5.75
C ILE A 43 -5.79 10.79 -5.24
N ASN A 44 -4.54 11.28 -5.34
CA ASN A 44 -3.38 10.56 -4.79
C ASN A 44 -3.50 10.35 -3.28
N ALA A 45 -3.88 11.38 -2.53
CA ALA A 45 -4.10 11.28 -1.08
C ALA A 45 -5.14 10.21 -0.74
N LEU A 46 -6.24 10.13 -1.50
CA LEU A 46 -7.28 9.12 -1.33
C LEU A 46 -6.74 7.71 -1.62
N LEU A 47 -5.99 7.52 -2.71
CA LEU A 47 -5.40 6.22 -3.05
C LEU A 47 -4.43 5.74 -1.97
N TYR A 48 -3.57 6.62 -1.45
CA TYR A 48 -2.72 6.31 -0.29
C TYR A 48 -3.55 5.95 0.94
N PHE A 49 -4.62 6.70 1.20
CA PHE A 49 -5.49 6.43 2.34
C PHE A 49 -6.19 5.06 2.23
N VAL A 50 -6.62 4.66 1.04
CA VAL A 50 -7.16 3.30 0.79
C VAL A 50 -6.11 2.24 1.08
N ILE A 51 -4.86 2.44 0.65
CA ILE A 51 -3.75 1.53 0.99
C ILE A 51 -3.55 1.45 2.51
N VAL A 52 -3.56 2.59 3.22
CA VAL A 52 -3.47 2.62 4.69
C VAL A 52 -4.58 1.78 5.31
N ILE A 53 -5.84 1.96 4.89
CA ILE A 53 -6.97 1.17 5.41
C ILE A 53 -6.74 -0.33 5.18
N ILE A 54 -6.35 -0.73 3.96
CA ILE A 54 -6.10 -2.14 3.64
C ILE A 54 -5.01 -2.72 4.55
N LEU A 55 -3.92 -1.98 4.77
CA LEU A 55 -2.82 -2.41 5.61
C LEU A 55 -3.17 -2.46 7.11
N VAL A 56 -4.00 -1.54 7.61
CA VAL A 56 -4.49 -1.55 9.00
C VAL A 56 -5.42 -2.73 9.25
N VAL A 57 -6.30 -3.04 8.30
CA VAL A 57 -7.26 -4.13 8.40
C VAL A 57 -6.58 -5.50 8.25
N ASP A 58 -5.46 -5.58 7.52
CA ASP A 58 -4.70 -6.82 7.42
C ASP A 58 -4.01 -7.16 8.75
N LYS A 59 -4.37 -8.32 9.33
CA LYS A 59 -3.91 -8.75 10.66
C LYS A 59 -2.45 -9.24 10.70
N GLN A 60 -1.68 -9.07 9.63
CA GLN A 60 -0.32 -9.58 9.56
C GLN A 60 0.70 -8.61 10.15
N ASN A 61 1.40 -9.10 11.18
CA ASN A 61 2.39 -8.31 11.88
C ASN A 61 3.63 -7.99 11.03
N SER A 62 3.95 -8.81 10.03
CA SER A 62 5.12 -8.63 9.15
C SER A 62 5.04 -7.41 8.25
N ILE A 63 3.85 -6.85 8.04
CA ILE A 63 3.60 -5.76 7.07
C ILE A 63 3.36 -4.42 7.78
N LYS A 64 3.20 -4.41 9.11
CA LYS A 64 2.99 -3.18 9.90
C LYS A 64 4.08 -2.11 9.71
N PRO A 65 5.38 -2.44 9.61
CA PRO A 65 6.41 -1.44 9.32
C PRO A 65 6.22 -0.75 7.97
N MET A 66 5.57 -1.40 7.00
CA MET A 66 5.33 -0.83 5.68
C MET A 66 4.27 0.26 5.67
N LEU A 67 3.46 0.38 6.73
CA LEU A 67 2.37 1.36 6.83
C LEU A 67 2.88 2.81 6.82
N VAL A 68 4.15 3.02 7.21
CA VAL A 68 4.80 4.34 7.22
C VAL A 68 4.82 4.96 5.81
N ILE A 69 5.08 4.17 4.77
CA ILE A 69 5.20 4.65 3.40
C ILE A 69 3.89 5.27 2.88
N PRO A 70 2.74 4.57 2.89
CA PRO A 70 1.49 5.15 2.46
C PRO A 70 0.96 6.24 3.40
N LEU A 71 1.30 6.22 4.70
CA LEU A 71 1.02 7.38 5.57
C LEU A 71 1.77 8.63 5.12
N LEU A 72 3.07 8.51 4.83
CA LEU A 72 3.86 9.59 4.26
C LEU A 72 3.30 10.06 2.92
N GLY A 73 2.72 9.15 2.12
CA GLY A 73 2.02 9.50 0.89
C GLY A 73 0.77 10.37 1.11
N VAL A 74 -0.04 10.07 2.14
CA VAL A 74 -1.17 10.92 2.53
C VAL A 74 -0.69 12.32 2.91
N PHE A 75 0.26 12.42 3.84
CA PHE A 75 0.78 13.72 4.29
C PHE A 75 1.54 14.47 3.19
N GLY A 76 2.32 13.76 2.39
CA GLY A 76 3.08 14.28 1.27
C GLY A 76 2.16 14.91 0.22
N SER A 77 0.99 14.33 -0.02
CA SER A 77 -0.01 14.89 -0.94
C SER A 77 -0.53 16.26 -0.47
N PHE A 78 -0.61 16.52 0.85
CA PHE A 78 -0.94 17.84 1.38
C PHE A 78 0.24 18.83 1.30
N LEU A 79 1.47 18.36 1.54
CA LEU A 79 2.68 19.18 1.39
C LEU A 79 2.91 19.62 -0.07
N ALA A 80 2.46 18.80 -1.03
CA ALA A 80 2.60 19.06 -2.46
C ALA A 80 1.72 20.19 -3.01
N PHE A 81 0.95 20.86 -2.15
CA PHE A 81 0.23 22.09 -2.51
C PHE A 81 1.19 23.21 -2.95
N VAL A 82 2.40 23.25 -2.39
CA VAL A 82 3.47 24.16 -2.79
C VAL A 82 4.27 23.51 -3.93
N PRO A 83 4.27 24.03 -5.17
CA PRO A 83 4.75 23.31 -6.35
C PRO A 83 6.21 22.81 -6.26
N PHE A 84 7.14 23.64 -5.79
CA PHE A 84 8.55 23.26 -5.65
C PHE A 84 8.77 22.18 -4.59
N VAL A 85 8.09 22.30 -3.45
CA VAL A 85 8.13 21.29 -2.38
C VAL A 85 7.48 20.00 -2.86
N GLY A 86 6.34 20.11 -3.57
CA GLY A 86 5.62 18.98 -4.14
C GLY A 86 6.47 18.16 -5.09
N MET A 87 7.25 18.78 -5.98
CA MET A 87 8.15 18.04 -6.87
C MET A 87 9.14 17.17 -6.09
N ILE A 88 9.75 17.70 -5.03
CA ILE A 88 10.70 16.95 -4.20
C ILE A 88 9.98 15.81 -3.47
N VAL A 89 8.80 16.11 -2.90
CA VAL A 89 7.97 15.11 -2.20
C VAL A 89 7.56 13.97 -3.14
N HIS A 90 7.13 14.27 -4.36
CA HIS A 90 6.74 13.27 -5.35
C HIS A 90 7.91 12.36 -5.75
N TRP A 91 9.12 12.89 -5.90
CA TRP A 91 10.31 12.05 -6.12
C TRP A 91 10.63 11.15 -4.93
N ILE A 92 10.56 11.68 -3.71
CA ILE A 92 10.77 10.88 -2.49
C ILE A 92 9.73 9.74 -2.43
N LEU A 93 8.45 10.05 -2.64
CA LEU A 93 7.36 9.09 -2.62
C LEU A 93 7.48 8.06 -3.75
N PHE A 94 7.92 8.47 -4.95
CA PHE A 94 8.17 7.56 -6.06
C PHE A 94 9.15 6.43 -5.68
N PHE A 95 10.32 6.78 -5.12
CA PHE A 95 11.28 5.77 -4.69
C PHE A 95 10.78 4.94 -3.51
N LEU A 96 10.07 5.56 -2.57
CA LEU A 96 9.47 4.86 -1.44
C LEU A 96 8.41 3.84 -1.91
N MET A 97 7.62 4.18 -2.91
CA MET A 97 6.61 3.30 -3.48
C MET A 97 7.20 2.16 -4.32
N LEU A 98 8.29 2.40 -5.05
CA LEU A 98 9.06 1.32 -5.67
C LEU A 98 9.52 0.30 -4.62
N PHE A 99 10.09 0.78 -3.51
CA PHE A 99 10.50 -0.08 -2.41
C PHE A 99 9.31 -0.82 -1.77
N PHE A 100 8.20 -0.13 -1.55
CA PHE A 100 6.96 -0.71 -1.02
C PHE A 100 6.47 -1.91 -1.86
N VAL A 101 6.44 -1.76 -3.19
CA VAL A 101 6.03 -2.84 -4.10
C VAL A 101 6.96 -4.05 -4.01
N LEU A 102 8.28 -3.83 -3.96
CA LEU A 102 9.26 -4.92 -3.80
C LEU A 102 9.04 -5.70 -2.50
N ILE A 103 8.71 -5.00 -1.41
CA ILE A 103 8.39 -5.68 -0.15
C ILE A 103 7.09 -6.46 -0.28
N ILE A 104 6.03 -5.92 -0.90
CA ILE A 104 4.77 -6.67 -1.11
C ILE A 104 5.04 -7.98 -1.85
N PHE A 105 5.87 -7.96 -2.89
CA PHE A 105 6.26 -9.17 -3.61
C PHE A 105 7.00 -10.18 -2.72
N SER A 106 7.78 -9.70 -1.76
CA SER A 106 8.55 -10.52 -0.82
C SER A 106 7.69 -11.07 0.34
N THR A 107 6.47 -10.58 0.55
CA THR A 107 5.62 -11.03 1.67
C THR A 107 5.05 -12.44 1.44
N PRO A 108 5.06 -13.30 2.48
CA PRO A 108 4.52 -14.65 2.37
C PRO A 108 2.99 -14.64 2.18
N LEU A 109 2.52 -15.54 1.31
CA LEU A 109 1.09 -15.77 1.13
C LEU A 109 0.52 -16.57 2.29
N TYR A 110 -0.60 -16.09 2.84
CA TYR A 110 -1.36 -16.87 3.80
C TYR A 110 -2.22 -17.87 3.02
N VAL A 111 -1.86 -19.14 3.09
CA VAL A 111 -2.67 -20.24 2.55
C VAL A 111 -3.43 -20.85 3.72
N PRO A 112 -4.76 -20.66 3.81
CA PRO A 112 -5.55 -21.30 4.86
C PRO A 112 -5.51 -22.81 4.63
N ASN A 113 -4.88 -23.57 5.53
CA ASN A 113 -4.87 -25.03 5.43
C ASN A 113 -6.22 -25.59 5.91
N LYS A 114 -7.14 -25.90 4.98
CA LYS A 114 -8.42 -26.55 5.30
C LYS A 114 -8.26 -27.94 5.94
N HIS A 115 -7.11 -28.59 5.76
CA HIS A 115 -6.82 -29.94 6.24
C HIS A 115 -5.88 -29.95 7.45
N ALA A 116 -5.53 -28.80 8.04
CA ALA A 116 -4.78 -28.75 9.29
C ALA A 116 -5.68 -29.20 10.46
N LYS A 117 -5.80 -30.51 10.67
CA LYS A 117 -6.19 -31.03 11.98
C LYS A 117 -5.03 -30.78 12.94
N VAL A 118 -5.24 -29.91 13.93
CA VAL A 118 -4.29 -29.74 15.02
C VAL A 118 -4.20 -31.03 15.83
N VAL A 119 -3.00 -31.47 16.20
CA VAL A 119 -2.76 -32.75 16.92
C VAL A 119 -3.61 -32.85 18.20
N TYR A 120 -3.91 -31.72 18.83
CA TYR A 120 -4.76 -31.64 20.02
C TYR A 120 -6.24 -32.00 19.77
N THR A 121 -6.79 -31.78 18.56
CA THR A 121 -8.16 -32.20 18.24
C THR A 121 -8.25 -33.68 17.88
N GLN A 122 -7.16 -34.30 17.42
CA GLN A 122 -7.09 -35.75 17.23
C GLN A 122 -7.27 -36.48 18.55
N HIS A 123 -6.50 -36.10 19.58
CA HIS A 123 -6.52 -36.79 20.87
C HIS A 123 -7.89 -36.68 21.58
N LYS A 124 -8.61 -35.55 21.39
CA LYS A 124 -9.96 -35.34 21.94
C LYS A 124 -11.05 -36.11 21.18
N GLN A 125 -10.86 -36.40 19.89
CA GLN A 125 -11.81 -37.22 19.12
C GLN A 125 -11.61 -38.72 19.36
N GLU A 126 -10.37 -39.17 19.58
CA GLU A 126 -10.08 -40.58 19.93
C GLU A 126 -10.69 -40.96 21.28
N ASN A 127 -10.55 -40.10 22.30
CA ASN A 127 -11.14 -40.34 23.62
C ASN A 127 -12.68 -40.27 23.67
N LYS A 128 -13.34 -39.88 22.58
CA LYS A 128 -14.82 -39.89 22.47
C LYS A 128 -15.37 -41.13 21.76
N LYS A 129 -14.49 -42.00 21.23
CA LYS A 129 -14.88 -43.21 20.49
C LYS A 129 -14.85 -44.49 21.33
N PHE A 130 -14.59 -44.38 22.63
CA PHE A 130 -14.63 -45.48 23.59
C PHE A 130 -15.70 -45.21 24.64
#